data_AF-A0A0D2EQY1-F1
#
_entry.id   AF-A0A0D2EQY1-F1
#
_cell.length_a   1.000
_cell.length_b   1.000
_cell.length_c   1.000
_cell.angle_alpha   90.00
_cell.angle_beta   90.00
_cell.angle_gamma   90.00
#
_symmetry.space_group_name_H-M   'P 1'
#
loop_
_entity.id
_entity.type
_entity.pdbx_description
1 polymer ?
#
loop_
_entity_poly.entity_id
_entity_poly.type
_entity_poly.pdbx_seq_one_letter_code
_entity_poly.pdbx_strand_id
1 'polypeptide(L)'
;MMADAADETSSAPTTAYGTTVGDIDRTVSTTNAVLLLVDRWVGKPIASLAKSRSDAQVLKESLGEWATEAYDAQRRLMIPVLRKDAFIKHLLDTDGKITPSVPCTATAPWAHFLCALNIRPGMGITQWKPAGQALRLDNGSPRLHLEVDGEVLCHVINFYILDTYSAGELISRYDVGPVQAITCKLQFGTLRFLKTESTDSNPISEVKAEFEAGTFADLASRREPFAVPNETARFEGGTVYAHYQNALNHGVSNTQAKFPPNASLTTRLAALLANANIGRAATRSEPLLLTHDWLHEANRIRRRVLSQGGQDTSFLDDLVSAVDGHGFKYLDPASVKDSLRSQIALEGNFFLYAYYARHGPWASRDVEKPIDVALPVLNRYEREPQGTWKYTLFTVKSSVIKLLKMKANIACSEYVRVLNFDRDSKLWNVTVKLW
;
A
#
# COMPACT_ATOMS: atom_id res chain seq x y z
N MET A 1 -22.52 104.19 -16.72
CA MET A 1 -22.40 102.96 -17.55
C MET A 1 -21.90 101.87 -16.62
N MET A 2 -22.85 101.10 -16.06
CA MET A 2 -23.13 99.68 -16.37
C MET A 2 -22.04 98.72 -15.83
N ALA A 3 -22.32 97.58 -15.22
CA ALA A 3 -23.43 96.93 -14.50
C ALA A 3 -22.84 95.58 -14.00
N ASP A 4 -23.38 95.04 -12.89
CA ASP A 4 -23.59 93.60 -12.54
C ASP A 4 -22.51 92.51 -12.84
N ALA A 5 -22.36 91.36 -12.18
CA ALA A 5 -22.82 90.67 -10.97
C ALA A 5 -22.19 89.24 -11.04
N ALA A 6 -22.01 88.56 -9.89
CA ALA A 6 -22.15 87.09 -9.63
C ALA A 6 -21.36 86.04 -10.48
N ASP A 7 -20.97 84.83 -10.03
CA ASP A 7 -20.87 84.11 -8.75
C ASP A 7 -20.20 82.72 -9.02
N GLU A 8 -19.75 82.07 -7.93
CA GLU A 8 -19.72 80.61 -7.64
C GLU A 8 -18.77 79.56 -8.29
N THR A 9 -17.89 79.02 -7.42
CA THR A 9 -17.52 77.58 -7.14
C THR A 9 -16.86 76.71 -8.25
N SER A 10 -15.95 75.76 -8.02
CA SER A 10 -15.92 74.64 -7.07
C SER A 10 -14.58 73.86 -7.13
N SER A 11 -14.23 73.26 -5.98
CA SER A 11 -13.24 72.21 -5.61
C SER A 11 -12.52 71.30 -6.64
N ALA A 12 -11.24 71.02 -6.35
CA ALA A 12 -10.47 69.81 -6.76
C ALA A 12 -10.91 68.57 -5.92
N PRO A 13 -10.61 67.26 -6.23
CA PRO A 13 -9.22 66.77 -6.41
C PRO A 13 -8.96 65.42 -7.16
N THR A 14 -7.66 65.11 -7.29
CA THR A 14 -6.97 63.77 -7.22
C THR A 14 -7.02 62.72 -8.34
N THR A 15 -5.79 62.43 -8.81
CA THR A 15 -5.22 61.19 -9.35
C THR A 15 -5.82 59.89 -8.80
N ALA A 16 -6.64 59.22 -9.62
CA ALA A 16 -7.20 57.88 -9.41
C ALA A 16 -6.92 56.93 -10.60
N TYR A 17 -5.90 57.22 -11.42
CA TYR A 17 -5.65 56.54 -12.69
C TYR A 17 -4.66 55.36 -12.61
N GLY A 18 -3.92 55.23 -11.50
CA GLY A 18 -2.91 54.17 -11.32
C GLY A 18 -3.45 52.87 -10.70
N THR A 19 -4.50 52.96 -9.89
CA THR A 19 -5.18 51.81 -9.28
C THR A 19 -6.15 51.12 -10.25
N THR A 20 -6.67 51.85 -11.23
CA THR A 20 -7.62 51.33 -12.22
C THR A 20 -6.96 50.36 -13.21
N VAL A 21 -5.68 50.51 -13.52
CA VAL A 21 -4.98 49.62 -14.48
C VAL A 21 -4.66 48.25 -13.86
N GLY A 22 -4.28 48.21 -12.57
CA GLY A 22 -4.07 46.96 -11.85
C GLY A 22 -5.37 46.17 -11.60
N ASP A 23 -6.48 46.88 -11.40
CA ASP A 23 -7.80 46.27 -11.27
C ASP A 23 -8.38 45.80 -12.61
N ILE A 24 -8.03 46.45 -13.73
CA ILE A 24 -8.40 45.97 -15.08
C ILE A 24 -7.69 44.64 -15.38
N ASP A 25 -6.40 44.50 -15.06
CA ASP A 25 -5.69 43.22 -15.29
C ASP A 25 -6.22 42.07 -14.41
N ARG A 26 -6.61 42.35 -13.15
CA ARG A 26 -7.31 41.38 -12.30
C ARG A 26 -8.73 41.07 -12.79
N THR A 27 -9.45 42.05 -13.29
CA THR A 27 -10.83 41.89 -13.78
C THR A 27 -10.85 41.14 -15.11
N VAL A 28 -9.92 41.42 -16.02
CA VAL A 28 -9.72 40.67 -17.27
C VAL A 28 -9.17 39.27 -16.97
N SER A 29 -8.37 39.10 -15.90
CA SER A 29 -7.95 37.79 -15.39
C SER A 29 -9.13 36.91 -14.96
N THR A 30 -10.10 37.51 -14.28
CA THR A 30 -11.24 36.79 -13.73
C THR A 30 -12.32 36.53 -14.80
N THR A 31 -12.45 37.45 -15.77
CA THR A 31 -13.47 37.35 -16.85
C THR A 31 -13.19 36.25 -17.86
N ASN A 32 -11.93 35.99 -18.27
CA ASN A 32 -11.69 34.93 -19.28
C ASN A 32 -11.66 33.50 -18.71
N ALA A 33 -11.35 33.31 -17.43
CA ALA A 33 -11.52 31.99 -16.78
C ALA A 33 -13.02 31.64 -16.65
N VAL A 34 -13.86 32.67 -16.48
CA VAL A 34 -15.32 32.55 -16.51
C VAL A 34 -15.82 32.22 -17.93
N LEU A 35 -15.27 32.84 -18.98
CA LEU A 35 -15.68 32.56 -20.37
C LEU A 35 -15.47 31.09 -20.79
N LEU A 36 -14.40 30.43 -20.32
CA LEU A 36 -14.15 29.00 -20.63
C LEU A 36 -15.05 28.03 -19.87
N LEU A 37 -15.57 28.41 -18.70
CA LEU A 37 -16.65 27.69 -18.05
C LEU A 37 -18.01 27.98 -18.71
N VAL A 38 -18.18 29.18 -19.29
CA VAL A 38 -19.40 29.64 -19.98
C VAL A 38 -19.59 28.98 -21.35
N ASP A 39 -18.52 28.68 -22.09
CA ASP A 39 -18.63 27.96 -23.38
C ASP A 39 -19.20 26.53 -23.24
N ARG A 40 -19.18 25.96 -22.03
CA ARG A 40 -19.82 24.66 -21.73
C ARG A 40 -21.33 24.79 -21.47
N TRP A 41 -21.86 26.01 -21.37
CA TRP A 41 -23.24 26.32 -20.97
C TRP A 41 -23.88 27.41 -21.84
N VAL A 42 -23.70 27.32 -23.17
CA VAL A 42 -24.38 28.23 -24.10
C VAL A 42 -25.90 27.98 -24.04
N GLY A 43 -26.65 28.94 -23.48
CA GLY A 43 -28.12 29.01 -23.54
C GLY A 43 -28.90 29.03 -22.23
N LYS A 44 -28.30 29.29 -21.05
CA LYS A 44 -29.02 29.29 -19.76
C LYS A 44 -28.99 30.64 -19.01
N PRO A 45 -30.04 30.95 -18.21
CA PRO A 45 -30.30 32.27 -17.61
C PRO A 45 -29.20 32.77 -16.65
N ILE A 46 -29.21 34.07 -16.33
CA ILE A 46 -28.23 34.79 -15.48
C ILE A 46 -27.90 34.07 -14.15
N ALA A 47 -28.87 33.36 -13.55
CA ALA A 47 -28.63 32.55 -12.36
C ALA A 47 -27.58 31.43 -12.56
N SER A 48 -27.47 30.88 -13.77
CA SER A 48 -26.44 29.90 -14.13
C SER A 48 -25.04 30.51 -14.28
N LEU A 49 -24.95 31.79 -14.67
CA LEU A 49 -23.69 32.54 -14.74
C LEU A 49 -23.18 32.91 -13.34
N ALA A 50 -24.08 33.36 -12.46
CA ALA A 50 -23.74 33.65 -11.05
C ALA A 50 -23.28 32.37 -10.32
N LYS A 51 -23.96 31.24 -10.55
CA LYS A 51 -23.56 29.93 -10.04
C LYS A 51 -22.19 29.50 -10.60
N SER A 52 -21.96 29.64 -11.91
CA SER A 52 -20.66 29.36 -12.55
C SER A 52 -19.51 30.18 -11.95
N ARG A 53 -19.73 31.48 -11.68
CA ARG A 53 -18.72 32.34 -11.05
C ARG A 53 -18.45 31.95 -9.60
N SER A 54 -19.50 31.61 -8.86
CA SER A 54 -19.38 31.07 -7.49
C SER A 54 -18.61 29.75 -7.47
N ASP A 55 -18.94 28.83 -8.38
CA ASP A 55 -18.31 27.51 -8.51
C ASP A 55 -16.82 27.64 -8.85
N ALA A 56 -16.46 28.55 -9.75
CA ALA A 56 -15.06 28.82 -10.11
C ALA A 56 -14.25 29.38 -8.93
N GLN A 57 -14.85 30.28 -8.15
CA GLN A 57 -14.22 30.85 -6.96
C GLN A 57 -14.03 29.79 -5.86
N VAL A 58 -15.06 28.97 -5.60
CA VAL A 58 -15.00 27.85 -4.67
C VAL A 58 -13.91 26.86 -5.06
N LEU A 59 -13.82 26.51 -6.34
CA LEU A 59 -12.76 25.63 -6.84
C LEU A 59 -11.38 26.24 -6.62
N LYS A 60 -11.18 27.52 -7.00
CA LYS A 60 -9.91 28.21 -6.83
C LYS A 60 -9.46 28.27 -5.36
N GLU A 61 -10.39 28.56 -4.45
CA GLU A 61 -10.14 28.55 -3.01
C GLU A 61 -9.78 27.15 -2.52
N SER A 62 -10.45 26.11 -3.01
CA SER A 62 -10.16 24.72 -2.63
C SER A 62 -8.77 24.24 -3.06
N LEU A 63 -8.26 24.76 -4.18
CA LEU A 63 -6.94 24.43 -4.71
C LEU A 63 -5.80 25.12 -3.94
N GLY A 64 -6.09 26.22 -3.24
CA GLY A 64 -5.08 26.97 -2.46
C GLY A 64 -3.83 27.29 -3.29
N GLU A 65 -2.67 26.86 -2.83
CA GLU A 65 -1.38 27.03 -3.51
C GLU A 65 -1.27 26.36 -4.89
N TRP A 66 -2.07 25.34 -5.16
CA TRP A 66 -2.10 24.64 -6.45
C TRP A 66 -2.89 25.41 -7.51
N ALA A 67 -3.59 26.48 -7.12
CA ALA A 67 -4.44 27.24 -8.02
C ALA A 67 -3.67 27.80 -9.23
N THR A 68 -2.40 28.20 -9.08
CA THR A 68 -1.62 28.76 -10.20
C THR A 68 -1.28 27.71 -11.26
N GLU A 69 -1.01 26.47 -10.86
CA GLU A 69 -0.64 25.38 -11.79
C GLU A 69 -1.86 24.67 -12.39
N ALA A 70 -2.99 24.71 -11.68
CA ALA A 70 -4.23 24.09 -12.14
C ALA A 70 -4.86 24.78 -13.36
N TYR A 71 -4.36 25.94 -13.79
CA TYR A 71 -4.80 26.62 -15.00
C TYR A 71 -3.63 26.74 -15.99
N ASP A 72 -3.83 26.30 -17.23
CA ASP A 72 -2.84 26.48 -18.29
C ASP A 72 -2.74 27.94 -18.76
N ALA A 73 -1.83 28.23 -19.70
CA ALA A 73 -1.67 29.57 -20.28
C ALA A 73 -2.95 30.08 -20.97
N GLN A 74 -3.81 29.18 -21.41
CA GLN A 74 -5.12 29.48 -21.99
C GLN A 74 -6.23 29.53 -20.93
N ARG A 75 -5.92 29.46 -19.63
CA ARG A 75 -6.85 29.41 -18.49
C ARG A 75 -7.83 28.24 -18.51
N ARG A 76 -7.47 27.15 -19.16
CA ARG A 76 -8.22 25.90 -19.08
C ARG A 76 -7.84 25.17 -17.80
N LEU A 77 -8.84 24.62 -17.14
CA LEU A 77 -8.64 23.82 -15.93
C LEU A 77 -7.93 22.51 -16.27
N MET A 78 -6.91 22.21 -15.48
CA MET A 78 -6.07 21.03 -15.59
C MET A 78 -6.30 20.11 -14.39
N ILE A 79 -6.22 18.80 -14.61
CA ILE A 79 -6.23 17.77 -13.58
C ILE A 79 -4.76 17.46 -13.22
N PRO A 80 -4.40 17.45 -11.93
CA PRO A 80 -3.08 17.01 -11.52
C PRO A 80 -2.95 15.49 -11.73
N VAL A 81 -1.75 15.08 -12.15
CA VAL A 81 -1.41 13.69 -12.44
C VAL A 81 -0.09 13.35 -11.78
N LEU A 82 -0.08 12.37 -10.88
CA LEU A 82 1.10 11.87 -10.23
C LEU A 82 1.56 10.57 -10.91
N ARG A 83 2.59 10.70 -11.75
CA ARG A 83 3.18 9.59 -12.51
C ARG A 83 4.30 8.90 -11.74
N LYS A 84 4.51 7.63 -12.02
CA LYS A 84 5.51 6.79 -11.33
C LYS A 84 6.93 7.33 -11.40
N ASP A 85 7.41 7.80 -12.56
CA ASP A 85 8.84 8.07 -12.75
C ASP A 85 9.30 9.25 -11.88
N ALA A 86 8.51 10.32 -11.88
CA ALA A 86 8.78 11.49 -11.05
C ALA A 86 8.65 11.18 -9.56
N PHE A 87 7.67 10.35 -9.19
CA PHE A 87 7.48 9.95 -7.81
C PHE A 87 8.59 9.00 -7.30
N ILE A 88 9.04 8.06 -8.12
CA ILE A 88 10.16 7.16 -7.81
C ILE A 88 11.44 7.97 -7.58
N LYS A 89 11.70 8.97 -8.43
CA LYS A 89 12.83 9.88 -8.23
C LYS A 89 12.71 10.63 -6.89
N HIS A 90 11.53 11.13 -6.55
CA HIS A 90 11.29 11.76 -5.24
C HIS A 90 11.53 10.81 -4.05
N LEU A 91 11.09 9.55 -4.17
CA LEU A 91 11.37 8.53 -3.15
C LEU A 91 12.87 8.21 -3.04
N LEU A 92 13.59 8.17 -4.16
CA LEU A 92 15.04 7.98 -4.18
C LEU A 92 15.78 9.14 -3.51
N ASP A 93 15.45 10.38 -3.90
CA ASP A 93 16.08 11.59 -3.38
C ASP A 93 15.85 11.77 -1.87
N THR A 94 14.74 11.24 -1.34
CA THR A 94 14.39 11.30 0.08
C THR A 94 14.70 10.01 0.86
N ASP A 95 15.16 8.95 0.19
CA ASP A 95 15.24 7.58 0.73
C ASP A 95 13.91 7.13 1.40
N GLY A 96 12.78 7.63 0.88
CA GLY A 96 11.43 7.51 1.46
C GLY A 96 11.23 8.17 2.83
N LYS A 97 12.24 8.85 3.39
CA LYS A 97 12.15 9.56 4.66
C LYS A 97 11.71 11.00 4.42
N ILE A 98 10.40 11.22 4.40
CA ILE A 98 9.80 12.49 3.98
C ILE A 98 9.55 13.39 5.20
N THR A 99 9.95 14.66 5.12
CA THR A 99 9.57 15.68 6.10
C THR A 99 8.64 16.69 5.41
N PRO A 100 7.33 16.69 5.71
CA PRO A 100 6.38 17.60 5.09
C PRO A 100 6.65 19.06 5.43
N SER A 101 6.62 19.91 4.41
CA SER A 101 6.61 21.36 4.59
C SER A 101 5.17 21.82 4.84
N VAL A 102 4.78 22.04 6.09
CA VAL A 102 3.42 22.53 6.46
C VAL A 102 3.39 24.05 6.67
N PRO A 103 2.24 24.75 6.52
CA PRO A 103 0.89 24.22 6.25
C PRO A 103 0.58 23.98 4.75
N CYS A 104 -0.47 23.18 4.48
CA CYS A 104 -1.16 23.11 3.19
C CYS A 104 -2.25 24.16 3.17
N THR A 105 -2.25 25.05 2.17
CA THR A 105 -3.27 26.12 2.03
C THR A 105 -4.51 25.66 1.25
N ALA A 106 -4.41 24.54 0.53
CA ALA A 106 -5.52 23.91 -0.15
C ALA A 106 -6.44 23.17 0.84
N THR A 107 -7.73 23.10 0.51
CA THR A 107 -8.72 22.29 1.25
C THR A 107 -9.09 21.00 0.53
N ALA A 108 -8.64 20.84 -0.72
CA ALA A 108 -8.84 19.61 -1.49
C ALA A 108 -8.10 18.42 -0.83
N PRO A 109 -8.75 17.26 -0.62
CA PRO A 109 -8.13 16.15 0.09
C PRO A 109 -6.87 15.60 -0.60
N TRP A 110 -6.87 15.47 -1.93
CA TRP A 110 -5.66 15.07 -2.65
C TRP A 110 -4.48 16.04 -2.48
N ALA A 111 -4.73 17.32 -2.22
CA ALA A 111 -3.66 18.28 -1.97
C ALA A 111 -3.02 18.05 -0.59
N HIS A 112 -3.80 17.65 0.41
CA HIS A 112 -3.27 17.18 1.69
C HIS A 112 -2.47 15.88 1.53
N PHE A 113 -2.91 14.97 0.66
CA PHE A 113 -2.15 13.76 0.32
C PHE A 113 -0.76 14.11 -0.27
N LEU A 114 -0.70 15.01 -1.24
CA LEU A 114 0.57 15.48 -1.82
C LEU A 114 1.44 16.22 -0.79
N CYS A 115 0.84 17.10 0.02
CA CYS A 115 1.55 17.82 1.08
C CYS A 115 2.17 16.86 2.10
N ALA A 116 1.46 15.81 2.49
CA ALA A 116 1.96 14.79 3.42
C ALA A 116 3.15 13.99 2.84
N LEU A 117 3.29 13.95 1.52
CA LEU A 117 4.42 13.40 0.78
C LEU A 117 5.50 14.46 0.46
N ASN A 118 5.37 15.67 1.02
CA ASN A 118 6.21 16.83 0.72
C ASN A 118 6.30 17.15 -0.78
N ILE A 119 5.22 16.93 -1.51
CA ILE A 119 5.07 17.31 -2.92
C ILE A 119 4.30 18.63 -2.95
N ARG A 120 4.93 19.67 -3.51
CA ARG A 120 4.43 21.05 -3.54
C ARG A 120 4.45 21.60 -4.97
N PRO A 121 3.72 22.70 -5.23
CA PRO A 121 3.84 23.44 -6.47
C PRO A 121 5.31 23.80 -6.76
N GLY A 122 5.70 23.76 -8.04
CA GLY A 122 7.02 24.13 -8.54
C GLY A 122 8.08 23.02 -8.49
N MET A 123 7.80 21.88 -7.85
CA MET A 123 8.77 20.78 -7.73
C MET A 123 8.91 19.93 -9.01
N GLY A 124 7.99 20.07 -9.97
CA GLY A 124 8.00 19.29 -11.22
C GLY A 124 7.68 17.80 -11.04
N ILE A 125 7.16 17.39 -9.88
CA ILE A 125 6.75 16.00 -9.59
C ILE A 125 5.34 15.72 -10.14
N THR A 126 4.43 16.67 -9.95
CA THR A 126 3.05 16.61 -10.46
C THR A 126 3.01 17.08 -11.91
N GLN A 127 2.40 16.28 -12.78
CA GLN A 127 2.07 16.66 -14.16
C GLN A 127 0.64 17.18 -14.23
N TRP A 128 0.31 17.86 -15.33
CA TRP A 128 -1.00 18.46 -15.53
C TRP A 128 -1.56 18.06 -16.88
N LYS A 129 -2.81 17.58 -16.90
CA LYS A 129 -3.51 17.26 -18.14
C LYS A 129 -4.83 18.02 -18.25
N PRO A 130 -5.32 18.34 -19.46
CA PRO A 130 -6.60 19.01 -19.61
C PRO A 130 -7.74 18.23 -18.94
N ALA A 131 -8.58 18.91 -18.17
CA ALA A 131 -9.66 18.26 -17.44
C ALA A 131 -10.73 17.60 -18.34
N GLY A 132 -10.78 17.95 -19.62
CA GLY A 132 -11.78 17.44 -20.57
C GLY A 132 -13.22 17.63 -20.05
N GLN A 133 -14.07 16.61 -20.20
CA GLN A 133 -15.43 16.60 -19.60
C GLN A 133 -15.45 16.22 -18.10
N ALA A 134 -14.29 15.94 -17.47
CA ALA A 134 -14.18 15.17 -16.22
C ALA A 134 -14.39 15.94 -14.91
N LEU A 135 -14.84 17.19 -14.95
CA LEU A 135 -15.29 17.94 -13.78
C LEU A 135 -16.58 17.29 -13.23
N ARG A 136 -16.49 16.61 -12.08
CA ARG A 136 -17.68 16.11 -11.37
C ARG A 136 -18.11 17.13 -10.33
N LEU A 137 -19.40 17.38 -10.28
CA LEU A 137 -20.03 18.05 -9.16
C LEU A 137 -20.26 16.99 -8.08
N ASP A 138 -19.64 17.17 -6.92
CA ASP A 138 -19.89 16.35 -5.73
C ASP A 138 -20.76 17.16 -4.78
N ASN A 139 -21.94 16.64 -4.45
CA ASN A 139 -22.99 17.37 -3.69
C ASN A 139 -23.27 18.79 -4.22
N GLY A 140 -23.15 18.99 -5.54
CA GLY A 140 -23.41 20.28 -6.19
C GLY A 140 -22.24 21.27 -6.19
N SER A 141 -21.08 20.93 -5.60
CA SER A 141 -19.85 21.74 -5.63
C SER A 141 -18.81 21.12 -6.58
N PRO A 142 -18.05 21.94 -7.35
CA PRO A 142 -17.00 21.42 -8.21
C PRO A 142 -15.84 20.86 -7.37
N ARG A 143 -15.46 19.61 -7.62
CA ARG A 143 -14.25 19.00 -7.05
C ARG A 143 -13.32 18.50 -8.14
N LEU A 144 -12.03 18.73 -7.94
CA LEU A 144 -10.95 18.20 -8.77
C LEU A 144 -10.36 16.98 -8.06
N HIS A 145 -10.14 15.89 -8.80
CA HIS A 145 -9.40 14.74 -8.29
C HIS A 145 -7.94 14.81 -8.75
N LEU A 146 -7.08 14.08 -8.05
CA LEU A 146 -5.75 13.73 -8.52
C LEU A 146 -5.81 12.39 -9.25
N GLU A 147 -5.24 12.31 -10.44
CA GLU A 147 -4.96 11.02 -11.06
C GLU A 147 -3.61 10.51 -10.60
N VAL A 148 -3.56 9.28 -10.13
CA VAL A 148 -2.34 8.66 -9.61
C VAL A 148 -2.13 7.34 -10.32
N ASP A 149 -0.92 7.11 -10.83
CA ASP A 149 -0.55 5.76 -11.29
C ASP A 149 -0.68 4.80 -10.10
N GLY A 150 -1.38 3.68 -10.24
CA GLY A 150 -1.64 2.78 -9.12
C GLY A 150 -0.36 2.24 -8.47
N GLU A 151 0.72 2.07 -9.25
CA GLU A 151 2.08 1.82 -8.77
C GLU A 151 2.57 2.84 -7.72
N VAL A 152 2.26 4.13 -7.88
CA VAL A 152 2.58 5.17 -6.89
C VAL A 152 1.86 4.92 -5.57
N LEU A 153 0.57 4.58 -5.62
CA LEU A 153 -0.17 4.26 -4.40
C LEU A 153 0.32 2.97 -3.75
N CYS A 154 0.68 1.95 -4.53
CA CYS A 154 1.31 0.73 -4.03
C CYS A 154 2.60 1.05 -3.24
N HIS A 155 3.43 1.95 -3.75
CA HIS A 155 4.63 2.41 -3.04
C HIS A 155 4.29 3.18 -1.77
N VAL A 156 3.38 4.15 -1.84
CA VAL A 156 2.95 4.95 -0.66
C VAL A 156 2.39 4.05 0.45
N ILE A 157 1.53 3.10 0.09
CA ILE A 157 0.93 2.18 1.06
C ILE A 157 2.00 1.28 1.67
N ASN A 158 2.84 0.66 0.85
CA ASN A 158 3.94 -0.17 1.34
C ASN A 158 4.85 0.59 2.32
N PHE A 159 5.16 1.85 2.05
CA PHE A 159 6.06 2.65 2.88
C PHE A 159 5.40 3.14 4.17
N TYR A 160 4.14 3.57 4.13
CA TYR A 160 3.59 4.39 5.21
C TYR A 160 2.31 3.84 5.86
N ILE A 161 1.91 2.60 5.56
CA ILE A 161 0.79 1.96 6.23
C ILE A 161 1.07 1.71 7.71
N LEU A 162 0.09 1.99 8.57
CA LEU A 162 0.15 1.74 10.01
C LEU A 162 -0.39 0.37 10.40
N ASP A 163 -1.37 -0.14 9.66
CA ASP A 163 -2.04 -1.40 9.96
C ASP A 163 -1.85 -2.40 8.82
N THR A 164 -0.89 -3.31 9.00
CA THR A 164 -0.63 -4.38 8.03
C THR A 164 -1.69 -5.47 8.04
N TYR A 165 -2.51 -5.58 9.11
CA TYR A 165 -3.53 -6.64 9.24
C TYR A 165 -4.74 -6.39 8.32
N SER A 166 -5.24 -5.15 8.26
CA SER A 166 -6.35 -4.81 7.36
C SER A 166 -5.93 -4.88 5.88
N ALA A 167 -4.65 -4.69 5.57
CA ALA A 167 -4.16 -4.65 4.20
C ALA A 167 -3.87 -6.01 3.53
N GLY A 168 -3.63 -7.06 4.30
CA GLY A 168 -3.60 -8.44 3.78
C GLY A 168 -4.99 -8.91 3.32
N GLU A 169 -6.05 -8.47 4.00
CA GLU A 169 -7.45 -8.68 3.56
C GLU A 169 -7.89 -7.71 2.47
N LEU A 170 -7.24 -6.54 2.34
CA LEU A 170 -7.58 -5.52 1.35
C LEU A 170 -7.44 -6.04 -0.10
N ILE A 171 -6.47 -6.92 -0.39
CA ILE A 171 -6.04 -7.16 -1.79
C ILE A 171 -6.30 -8.59 -2.25
N SER A 172 -6.37 -9.58 -1.34
CA SER A 172 -6.84 -10.93 -1.70
C SER A 172 -8.28 -10.92 -2.25
N ARG A 173 -9.04 -9.85 -1.98
CA ARG A 173 -10.42 -9.63 -2.47
C ARG A 173 -10.52 -9.11 -3.90
N TYR A 174 -9.42 -8.65 -4.52
CA TYR A 174 -9.48 -8.24 -5.93
C TYR A 174 -9.38 -9.42 -6.91
N ASP A 175 -9.39 -10.67 -6.43
CA ASP A 175 -9.49 -11.87 -7.27
C ASP A 175 -10.85 -12.61 -7.27
N VAL A 176 -11.87 -12.22 -6.46
CA VAL A 176 -13.22 -12.82 -6.60
C VAL A 176 -14.32 -11.99 -5.91
N GLY A 177 -15.30 -11.51 -6.68
CA GLY A 177 -16.64 -11.12 -6.19
C GLY A 177 -16.83 -9.68 -5.66
N PRO A 178 -18.07 -9.28 -5.29
CA PRO A 178 -18.46 -7.90 -5.03
C PRO A 178 -17.77 -7.34 -3.79
N VAL A 179 -16.77 -6.48 -4.02
CA VAL A 179 -15.88 -5.95 -2.98
C VAL A 179 -16.59 -4.87 -2.14
N GLN A 180 -16.63 -5.05 -0.82
CA GLN A 180 -16.96 -4.00 0.15
C GLN A 180 -15.91 -2.88 0.08
N ALA A 181 -16.29 -1.62 0.35
CA ALA A 181 -15.32 -0.52 0.39
C ALA A 181 -14.16 -0.87 1.33
N ILE A 182 -12.94 -0.57 0.90
CA ILE A 182 -11.76 -0.98 1.64
C ILE A 182 -10.95 0.21 2.13
N THR A 183 -10.52 0.16 3.39
CA THR A 183 -9.91 1.29 4.09
C THR A 183 -8.49 0.96 4.51
N CYS A 184 -7.54 1.84 4.17
CA CYS A 184 -6.12 1.74 4.47
C CYS A 184 -5.70 2.94 5.34
N LYS A 185 -5.17 2.68 6.54
CA LYS A 185 -4.66 3.73 7.45
C LYS A 185 -3.18 3.96 7.22
N LEU A 186 -2.83 5.17 6.81
CA LEU A 186 -1.46 5.64 6.64
C LEU A 186 -1.02 6.48 7.84
N GLN A 187 0.27 6.77 7.95
CA GLN A 187 0.85 7.67 8.96
C GLN A 187 0.28 9.10 8.97
N PHE A 188 -0.44 9.49 7.91
CA PHE A 188 -0.85 10.88 7.66
C PHE A 188 -2.31 11.03 7.21
N GLY A 189 -3.08 9.94 7.26
CA GLY A 189 -4.48 9.96 6.85
C GLY A 189 -4.98 8.57 6.48
N THR A 190 -6.17 8.53 5.91
CA THR A 190 -6.88 7.30 5.57
C THR A 190 -7.24 7.29 4.10
N LEU A 191 -6.89 6.23 3.39
CA LEU A 191 -7.34 5.97 2.03
C LEU A 191 -8.55 5.04 2.05
N ARG A 192 -9.62 5.40 1.34
CA ARG A 192 -10.81 4.57 1.17
C ARG A 192 -11.03 4.27 -0.31
N PHE A 193 -10.86 3.02 -0.70
CA PHE A 193 -11.15 2.53 -2.04
C PHE A 193 -12.65 2.29 -2.20
N LEU A 194 -13.23 2.92 -3.22
CA LEU A 194 -14.65 2.81 -3.52
C LEU A 194 -14.94 1.58 -4.38
N LYS A 195 -16.11 0.98 -4.17
CA LYS A 195 -16.57 -0.17 -4.95
C LYS A 195 -16.55 0.19 -6.44
N THR A 196 -15.82 -0.60 -7.21
CA THR A 196 -15.79 -0.49 -8.67
C THR A 196 -16.45 -1.75 -9.21
N GLU A 197 -17.51 -1.60 -10.01
CA GLU A 197 -18.15 -2.73 -10.67
C GLU A 197 -17.21 -3.23 -11.77
N SER A 198 -16.69 -4.44 -11.60
CA SER A 198 -15.92 -5.15 -12.64
C SER A 198 -16.79 -6.28 -13.16
N THR A 199 -16.88 -6.40 -14.48
CA THR A 199 -17.38 -7.60 -15.16
C THR A 199 -16.22 -8.24 -15.90
N ASP A 200 -16.26 -9.57 -16.10
CA ASP A 200 -15.20 -10.32 -16.82
C ASP A 200 -14.91 -9.79 -18.24
N SER A 201 -15.85 -9.03 -18.80
CA SER A 201 -15.79 -8.39 -20.12
C SER A 201 -15.09 -7.03 -20.17
N ASN A 202 -14.78 -6.40 -19.02
CA ASN A 202 -14.08 -5.11 -18.97
C ASN A 202 -13.06 -5.09 -17.82
N PRO A 203 -11.76 -5.23 -18.10
CA PRO A 203 -10.75 -5.10 -17.06
C PRO A 203 -10.82 -3.71 -16.41
N ILE A 204 -10.67 -3.68 -15.08
CA ILE A 204 -10.64 -2.43 -14.30
C ILE A 204 -9.48 -1.58 -14.83
N SER A 205 -9.78 -0.55 -15.63
CA SER A 205 -8.79 0.43 -16.08
C SER A 205 -8.68 1.62 -15.13
N GLU A 206 -9.67 1.79 -14.26
CA GLU A 206 -9.80 2.93 -13.35
C GLU A 206 -10.36 2.52 -11.99
N VAL A 207 -9.72 2.97 -10.91
CA VAL A 207 -10.18 2.79 -9.53
C VAL A 207 -10.44 4.15 -8.90
N LYS A 208 -11.46 4.26 -8.05
CA LYS A 208 -11.74 5.47 -7.28
C LYS A 208 -11.32 5.28 -5.83
N ALA A 209 -10.65 6.29 -5.29
CA ALA A 209 -10.29 6.34 -3.89
C ALA A 209 -10.60 7.72 -3.33
N GLU A 210 -10.88 7.79 -2.04
CA GLU A 210 -10.99 9.03 -1.27
C GLU A 210 -9.86 9.08 -0.26
N PHE A 211 -9.30 10.26 -0.05
CA PHE A 211 -8.35 10.50 1.03
C PHE A 211 -8.97 11.34 2.13
N GLU A 212 -8.85 10.90 3.37
CA GLU A 212 -9.17 11.69 4.56
C GLU A 212 -7.87 12.04 5.26
N ALA A 213 -7.55 13.33 5.34
CA ALA A 213 -6.34 13.79 6.00
C ALA A 213 -6.37 13.49 7.50
N GLY A 214 -5.22 13.11 8.07
CA GLY A 214 -5.06 13.00 9.51
C GLY A 214 -5.11 14.36 10.22
N THR A 215 -4.78 14.37 11.51
CA THR A 215 -4.65 15.63 12.25
C THR A 215 -3.55 16.51 11.68
N PHE A 216 -3.53 17.80 12.03
CA PHE A 216 -2.41 18.68 11.64
C PHE A 216 -1.05 18.13 12.10
N ALA A 217 -1.00 17.53 13.31
CA ALA A 217 0.21 16.90 13.82
C ALA A 217 0.62 15.69 12.97
N ASP A 218 -0.35 14.87 12.53
CA ASP A 218 -0.08 13.76 11.62
C ASP A 218 0.46 14.29 10.29
N LEU A 219 -0.15 15.31 9.69
CA LEU A 219 0.29 15.91 8.42
C LEU A 219 1.67 16.59 8.52
N ALA A 220 2.04 17.11 9.69
CA ALA A 220 3.33 17.77 9.92
C ALA A 220 4.45 16.81 10.32
N SER A 221 4.12 15.59 10.76
CA SER A 221 5.13 14.65 11.26
C SER A 221 6.01 14.09 10.14
N ARG A 222 7.24 13.71 10.50
CA ARG A 222 8.15 13.03 9.57
C ARG A 222 7.58 11.64 9.22
N ARG A 223 7.62 11.30 7.94
CA ARG A 223 7.28 9.97 7.42
C ARG A 223 8.48 9.06 7.56
N GLU A 224 8.30 7.97 8.29
CA GLU A 224 9.32 6.95 8.46
C GLU A 224 8.86 5.67 7.75
N PRO A 225 9.56 5.22 6.69
CA PRO A 225 9.21 4.00 5.97
C PRO A 225 9.12 2.78 6.89
N PHE A 226 8.06 2.00 6.71
CA PHE A 226 7.79 0.74 7.41
C PHE A 226 7.71 0.85 8.95
N ALA A 227 7.49 2.07 9.46
CA ALA A 227 7.32 2.32 10.89
C ALA A 227 6.12 1.53 11.45
N VAL A 228 6.24 1.09 12.69
CA VAL A 228 5.18 0.40 13.43
C VAL A 228 4.41 1.44 14.24
N PRO A 229 3.12 1.19 14.58
CA PRO A 229 2.44 2.00 15.57
C PRO A 229 3.29 2.07 16.86
N ASN A 230 3.53 3.29 17.34
CA ASN A 230 4.32 3.60 18.55
C ASN A 230 5.83 3.34 18.47
N GLU A 231 6.37 2.91 17.31
CA GLU A 231 7.81 2.66 17.14
C GLU A 231 8.30 3.00 15.72
N THR A 232 9.45 3.65 15.61
CA THR A 232 10.09 3.91 14.31
C THR A 232 11.08 2.79 13.98
N ALA A 233 10.81 1.99 12.95
CA ALA A 233 11.83 1.16 12.32
C ALA A 233 12.95 2.09 11.83
N ARG A 234 14.21 1.75 12.11
CA ARG A 234 15.35 2.63 11.77
C ARG A 234 16.18 1.96 10.70
N PHE A 235 15.74 2.02 9.46
CA PHE A 235 16.68 1.73 8.37
C PHE A 235 17.84 2.71 8.43
N GLU A 236 19.05 2.21 8.19
CA GLU A 236 20.19 3.06 7.90
C GLU A 236 19.84 4.08 6.79
N GLY A 237 20.41 5.28 6.86
CA GLY A 237 20.17 6.31 5.85
C GLY A 237 20.75 5.88 4.50
N GLY A 238 20.00 6.07 3.42
CA GLY A 238 20.42 5.79 2.06
C GLY A 238 20.26 4.33 1.62
N THR A 239 19.67 3.46 2.45
CA THR A 239 19.51 2.03 2.14
C THR A 239 18.05 1.58 2.04
N VAL A 240 17.08 2.40 2.51
CA VAL A 240 15.66 2.02 2.57
C VAL A 240 15.16 1.60 1.19
N TYR A 241 15.35 2.49 0.20
CA TYR A 241 14.80 2.26 -1.13
C TYR A 241 15.46 1.05 -1.82
N ALA A 242 16.75 0.83 -1.57
CA ALA A 242 17.48 -0.32 -2.09
C ALA A 242 16.95 -1.65 -1.51
N HIS A 243 16.74 -1.72 -0.20
CA HIS A 243 16.13 -2.90 0.44
C HIS A 243 14.71 -3.15 -0.06
N TYR A 244 13.94 -2.08 -0.25
CA TYR A 244 12.60 -2.17 -0.81
C TYR A 244 12.60 -2.71 -2.25
N GLN A 245 13.49 -2.20 -3.11
CA GLN A 245 13.64 -2.69 -4.48
C GLN A 245 14.09 -4.15 -4.52
N ASN A 246 15.02 -4.57 -3.65
CA ASN A 246 15.38 -5.98 -3.52
C ASN A 246 14.18 -6.84 -3.17
N ALA A 247 13.34 -6.39 -2.23
CA ALA A 247 12.11 -7.11 -1.89
C ALA A 247 11.15 -7.22 -3.07
N LEU A 248 10.90 -6.14 -3.81
CA LEU A 248 10.06 -6.18 -5.00
C LEU A 248 10.63 -7.07 -6.12
N ASN A 249 11.96 -7.08 -6.31
CA ASN A 249 12.62 -7.83 -7.39
C ASN A 249 12.82 -9.32 -7.07
N HIS A 250 12.93 -9.67 -5.78
CA HIS A 250 13.39 -11.00 -5.35
C HIS A 250 12.47 -11.66 -4.33
N GLY A 251 11.38 -10.99 -3.94
CA GLY A 251 10.46 -11.39 -2.88
C GLY A 251 11.00 -11.12 -1.47
N VAL A 252 12.26 -10.71 -1.33
CA VAL A 252 12.91 -10.46 -0.03
C VAL A 252 14.03 -9.44 -0.15
N SER A 253 14.11 -8.53 0.82
CA SER A 253 15.12 -7.46 0.88
C SER A 253 16.55 -7.97 1.08
N ASN A 254 16.73 -9.06 1.83
CA ASN A 254 18.00 -9.78 1.94
C ASN A 254 18.05 -10.87 0.87
N THR A 255 18.83 -10.66 -0.18
CA THR A 255 18.90 -11.55 -1.35
C THR A 255 19.48 -12.93 -1.04
N GLN A 256 20.18 -13.11 0.09
CA GLN A 256 20.60 -14.43 0.56
C GLN A 256 19.41 -15.32 0.94
N ALA A 257 18.26 -14.71 1.27
CA ALA A 257 17.03 -15.40 1.60
C ALA A 257 16.16 -15.74 0.37
N LYS A 258 16.64 -15.45 -0.85
CA LYS A 258 15.89 -15.74 -2.08
C LYS A 258 15.77 -17.24 -2.29
N PHE A 259 14.57 -17.72 -2.62
CA PHE A 259 14.41 -19.11 -3.03
C PHE A 259 15.01 -19.35 -4.41
N PRO A 260 15.79 -20.43 -4.60
CA PRO A 260 16.35 -20.74 -5.91
C PRO A 260 15.23 -21.21 -6.86
N PRO A 261 14.92 -20.46 -7.94
CA PRO A 261 13.86 -20.83 -8.86
C PRO A 261 14.23 -22.11 -9.59
N ASN A 262 13.24 -22.97 -9.86
CA ASN A 262 13.39 -24.24 -10.59
C ASN A 262 14.34 -25.28 -9.96
N ALA A 263 14.83 -25.04 -8.74
CA ALA A 263 15.67 -26.02 -8.04
C ALA A 263 14.85 -27.20 -7.50
N SER A 264 15.56 -28.29 -7.20
CA SER A 264 14.97 -29.48 -6.59
C SER A 264 14.21 -29.14 -5.29
N LEU A 265 13.20 -29.95 -4.94
CA LEU A 265 12.46 -29.75 -3.69
C LEU A 265 13.40 -29.81 -2.47
N THR A 266 14.40 -30.69 -2.51
CA THR A 266 15.44 -30.81 -1.47
C THR A 266 16.24 -29.52 -1.31
N THR A 267 16.69 -28.91 -2.41
CA THR A 267 17.43 -27.64 -2.39
C THR A 267 16.57 -26.50 -1.85
N ARG A 268 15.30 -26.42 -2.29
CA ARG A 268 14.36 -25.40 -1.81
C ARG A 268 13.98 -25.59 -0.34
N LEU A 269 13.85 -26.82 0.14
CA LEU A 269 13.67 -27.13 1.56
C LEU A 269 14.87 -26.67 2.40
N ALA A 270 16.10 -26.93 1.93
CA ALA A 270 17.30 -26.45 2.62
C ALA A 270 17.33 -24.93 2.72
N ALA A 271 16.98 -24.22 1.65
CA ALA A 271 16.85 -22.76 1.63
C ALA A 271 15.77 -22.28 2.63
N LEU A 272 14.59 -22.90 2.65
CA LEU A 272 13.52 -22.55 3.60
C LEU A 272 13.97 -22.64 5.07
N LEU A 273 14.70 -23.72 5.41
CA LEU A 273 15.21 -23.92 6.76
C LEU A 273 16.31 -22.90 7.12
N ALA A 274 17.16 -22.51 6.17
CA ALA A 274 18.15 -21.46 6.37
C ALA A 274 17.48 -20.10 6.60
N ASN A 275 16.46 -19.78 5.81
CA ASN A 275 15.73 -18.50 5.85
C ASN A 275 14.97 -18.29 7.15
N ALA A 276 14.52 -19.36 7.81
CA ALA A 276 13.87 -19.28 9.12
C ALA A 276 14.75 -18.60 10.19
N ASN A 277 16.07 -18.67 10.06
CA ASN A 277 17.00 -17.98 10.95
C ASN A 277 17.20 -16.51 10.56
N ILE A 278 17.07 -16.16 9.28
CA ILE A 278 17.24 -14.78 8.78
C ILE A 278 16.14 -13.87 9.36
N GLY A 279 14.89 -14.34 9.41
CA GLY A 279 13.81 -13.58 10.06
C GLY A 279 14.02 -13.36 11.56
N ARG A 280 14.76 -14.25 12.26
CA ARG A 280 15.12 -14.09 13.67
C ARG A 280 16.29 -13.13 13.88
N ALA A 281 17.17 -13.00 12.88
CA ALA A 281 18.31 -12.10 12.90
C ALA A 281 17.94 -10.66 12.50
N ALA A 282 16.74 -10.43 11.93
CA ALA A 282 16.25 -9.11 11.61
C ALA A 282 16.25 -8.20 12.85
N THR A 283 16.73 -6.98 12.70
CA THR A 283 16.88 -6.00 13.77
C THR A 283 16.17 -4.70 13.43
N ARG A 284 16.10 -3.78 14.39
CA ARG A 284 15.56 -2.43 14.14
C ARG A 284 16.37 -1.66 13.08
N SER A 285 17.69 -1.90 13.00
CA SER A 285 18.61 -1.27 12.04
C SER A 285 18.60 -1.94 10.67
N GLU A 286 18.34 -3.24 10.64
CA GLU A 286 18.28 -4.06 9.44
C GLU A 286 16.99 -4.90 9.45
N PRO A 287 15.84 -4.27 9.22
CA PRO A 287 14.58 -4.99 9.13
C PRO A 287 14.51 -5.79 7.82
N LEU A 288 13.76 -6.90 7.85
CA LEU A 288 13.58 -7.77 6.70
C LEU A 288 12.23 -7.51 6.04
N LEU A 289 12.26 -6.95 4.83
CA LEU A 289 11.09 -6.84 3.97
C LEU A 289 10.89 -8.14 3.17
N LEU A 290 9.64 -8.61 3.07
CA LEU A 290 9.18 -9.80 2.35
C LEU A 290 7.98 -9.44 1.45
N THR A 291 7.75 -10.17 0.37
CA THR A 291 6.49 -10.10 -0.40
C THR A 291 5.56 -11.26 -0.06
N HIS A 292 4.31 -11.16 -0.48
CA HIS A 292 3.36 -12.27 -0.42
C HIS A 292 3.84 -13.47 -1.25
N ASP A 293 4.44 -13.25 -2.42
CA ASP A 293 5.00 -14.32 -3.25
C ASP A 293 6.07 -15.15 -2.55
N TRP A 294 6.98 -14.50 -1.81
CA TRP A 294 7.99 -15.22 -1.05
C TRP A 294 7.34 -16.15 -0.02
N LEU A 295 6.28 -15.67 0.65
CA LEU A 295 5.50 -16.47 1.60
C LEU A 295 4.73 -17.58 0.89
N HIS A 296 4.15 -17.33 -0.28
CA HIS A 296 3.48 -18.35 -1.08
C HIS A 296 4.45 -19.45 -1.51
N GLU A 297 5.66 -19.11 -1.94
CA GLU A 297 6.68 -20.11 -2.31
C GLU A 297 7.16 -20.90 -1.09
N ALA A 298 7.42 -20.25 0.04
CA ALA A 298 7.74 -20.93 1.30
C ALA A 298 6.63 -21.94 1.70
N ASN A 299 5.37 -21.56 1.51
CA ASN A 299 4.21 -22.42 1.81
C ASN A 299 4.10 -23.56 0.81
N ARG A 300 4.33 -23.28 -0.47
CA ARG A 300 4.35 -24.27 -1.54
C ARG A 300 5.42 -25.34 -1.26
N ILE A 301 6.62 -24.93 -0.85
CA ILE A 301 7.69 -25.84 -0.45
C ILE A 301 7.22 -26.71 0.73
N ARG A 302 6.66 -26.11 1.78
CA ARG A 302 6.13 -26.84 2.94
C ARG A 302 5.06 -27.87 2.54
N ARG A 303 4.06 -27.45 1.75
CA ARG A 303 2.99 -28.33 1.23
C ARG A 303 3.55 -29.47 0.38
N ARG A 304 4.52 -29.19 -0.50
CA ARG A 304 5.17 -30.21 -1.34
C ARG A 304 5.96 -31.23 -0.53
N VAL A 305 6.57 -30.82 0.59
CA VAL A 305 7.29 -31.71 1.49
C VAL A 305 6.33 -32.52 2.36
N LEU A 306 5.31 -31.90 2.95
CA LEU A 306 4.49 -32.56 3.98
C LEU A 306 3.27 -33.31 3.43
N SER A 307 2.78 -32.98 2.23
CA SER A 307 1.57 -33.59 1.64
C SER A 307 1.63 -33.74 0.11
N GLN A 308 2.83 -33.75 -0.48
CA GLN A 308 3.04 -33.74 -1.94
C GLN A 308 2.32 -32.57 -2.68
N GLY A 309 1.96 -31.51 -1.96
CA GLY A 309 1.16 -30.41 -2.49
C GLY A 309 -0.36 -30.63 -2.39
N GLY A 310 -0.80 -31.49 -1.46
CA GLY A 310 -2.20 -31.89 -1.28
C GLY A 310 -2.62 -33.13 -2.06
N GLN A 311 -1.72 -33.73 -2.86
CA GLN A 311 -2.02 -34.92 -3.66
C GLN A 311 -1.92 -36.23 -2.87
N ASP A 312 -1.10 -36.24 -1.81
CA ASP A 312 -0.86 -37.43 -1.00
C ASP A 312 -0.74 -37.02 0.48
N THR A 313 -1.69 -37.43 1.30
CA THR A 313 -1.72 -37.18 2.75
C THR A 313 -1.23 -38.37 3.57
N SER A 314 -0.74 -39.43 2.93
CA SER A 314 -0.38 -40.68 3.63
C SER A 314 0.72 -40.49 4.67
N PHE A 315 1.58 -39.48 4.54
CA PHE A 315 2.53 -39.13 5.60
C PHE A 315 1.82 -38.64 6.88
N LEU A 316 0.78 -37.82 6.75
CA LEU A 316 -0.03 -37.40 7.90
C LEU A 316 -0.75 -38.61 8.52
N ASP A 317 -1.33 -39.48 7.69
CA ASP A 317 -2.03 -40.67 8.16
C ASP A 317 -1.08 -41.60 8.93
N ASP A 318 0.12 -41.83 8.40
CA ASP A 318 1.17 -42.63 9.04
C ASP A 318 1.62 -42.03 10.39
N LEU A 319 1.70 -40.70 10.49
CA LEU A 319 1.99 -40.00 11.74
C LEU A 319 0.85 -40.16 12.75
N VAL A 320 -0.39 -39.95 12.33
CA VAL A 320 -1.59 -40.09 13.17
C VAL A 320 -1.73 -41.51 13.71
N SER A 321 -1.48 -42.53 12.88
CA SER A 321 -1.44 -43.92 13.33
C SER A 321 -0.29 -44.21 14.30
N ALA A 322 0.86 -43.56 14.11
CA ALA A 322 2.00 -43.73 15.02
C ALA A 322 1.76 -43.13 16.42
N VAL A 323 0.90 -42.13 16.54
CA VAL A 323 0.53 -41.54 17.84
C VAL A 323 -0.12 -42.57 18.77
N ASP A 324 -0.99 -43.44 18.24
CA ASP A 324 -1.69 -44.45 19.04
C ASP A 324 -0.73 -45.48 19.66
N GLY A 325 0.41 -45.73 19.02
CA GLY A 325 1.44 -46.67 19.49
C GLY A 325 2.60 -46.03 20.24
N HIS A 326 2.65 -44.70 20.41
CA HIS A 326 3.81 -44.02 20.99
C HIS A 326 3.83 -44.04 22.52
N GLY A 327 2.67 -43.94 23.16
CA GLY A 327 2.55 -43.92 24.62
C GLY A 327 3.07 -42.62 25.27
N PHE A 328 2.61 -41.46 24.78
CA PHE A 328 2.90 -40.15 25.39
C PHE A 328 2.55 -40.13 26.88
N LYS A 329 3.48 -39.65 27.71
CA LYS A 329 3.32 -39.54 29.17
C LYS A 329 2.57 -38.28 29.59
N TYR A 330 2.73 -37.20 28.85
CA TYR A 330 2.23 -35.87 29.24
C TYR A 330 1.31 -35.22 28.22
N LEU A 331 1.17 -35.80 27.03
CA LEU A 331 0.32 -35.28 25.97
C LEU A 331 -0.84 -36.23 25.70
N ASP A 332 -2.05 -35.67 25.60
CA ASP A 332 -3.22 -36.41 25.15
C ASP A 332 -3.07 -36.80 23.66
N PRO A 333 -3.20 -38.09 23.31
CA PRO A 333 -3.09 -38.56 21.93
C PRO A 333 -4.03 -37.86 20.94
N ALA A 334 -5.25 -37.50 21.35
CA ALA A 334 -6.18 -36.80 20.46
C ALA A 334 -5.67 -35.37 20.16
N SER A 335 -5.24 -34.64 21.18
CA SER A 335 -4.61 -33.32 21.03
C SER A 335 -3.36 -33.35 20.13
N VAL A 336 -2.53 -34.41 20.25
CA VAL A 336 -1.37 -34.60 19.38
C VAL A 336 -1.77 -34.78 17.91
N LYS A 337 -2.77 -35.63 17.64
CA LYS A 337 -3.29 -35.85 16.28
C LYS A 337 -3.84 -34.56 15.68
N ASP A 338 -4.58 -33.77 16.45
CA ASP A 338 -5.13 -32.50 15.98
C ASP A 338 -4.02 -31.46 15.72
N SER A 339 -2.97 -31.44 16.54
CA SER A 339 -1.80 -30.61 16.29
C SER A 339 -1.08 -31.00 14.99
N LEU A 340 -0.91 -32.31 14.72
CA LEU A 340 -0.30 -32.79 13.48
C LEU A 340 -1.15 -32.45 12.26
N ARG A 341 -2.47 -32.61 12.33
CA ARG A 341 -3.41 -32.19 11.28
C ARG A 341 -3.29 -30.70 11.01
N SER A 342 -3.34 -29.87 12.05
CA SER A 342 -3.16 -28.42 11.90
C SER A 342 -1.82 -28.04 11.27
N GLN A 343 -0.74 -28.76 11.58
CA GLN A 343 0.60 -28.48 11.05
C GLN A 343 0.85 -28.96 9.62
N ILE A 344 0.16 -30.01 9.17
CA ILE A 344 0.42 -30.73 7.90
C ILE A 344 -0.73 -30.58 6.90
N ALA A 345 -1.98 -30.70 7.34
CA ALA A 345 -3.15 -30.64 6.45
C ALA A 345 -3.25 -29.26 5.78
N LEU A 346 -2.77 -28.20 6.45
CA LEU A 346 -2.74 -26.84 5.91
C LEU A 346 -4.08 -26.45 5.27
N GLU A 347 -5.17 -26.89 5.92
CA GLU A 347 -6.55 -26.60 5.56
C GLU A 347 -6.79 -25.12 5.79
N GLY A 348 -7.14 -24.42 4.71
CA GLY A 348 -7.02 -22.98 4.63
C GLY A 348 -5.59 -22.59 4.27
N ASN A 349 -5.47 -21.71 3.29
CA ASN A 349 -4.30 -20.83 3.21
C ASN A 349 -4.04 -20.30 4.63
N PHE A 350 -2.81 -20.28 5.14
CA PHE A 350 -2.06 -19.04 5.31
C PHE A 350 -0.77 -19.40 6.05
N PHE A 351 0.33 -18.71 5.72
CA PHE A 351 1.25 -18.32 6.78
C PHE A 351 0.51 -17.25 7.58
N LEU A 352 -0.09 -17.61 8.71
CA LEU A 352 -0.63 -16.59 9.60
C LEU A 352 0.53 -15.81 10.20
N TYR A 353 0.58 -14.53 9.86
CA TYR A 353 1.34 -13.52 10.57
C TYR A 353 0.90 -13.52 12.03
N ALA A 354 1.73 -14.11 12.90
CA ALA A 354 1.63 -13.86 14.32
C ALA A 354 2.66 -12.78 14.67
N TYR A 355 2.20 -11.54 14.87
CA TYR A 355 2.95 -10.57 15.64
C TYR A 355 3.14 -11.17 17.03
N TYR A 356 4.37 -11.52 17.44
CA TYR A 356 4.56 -11.98 18.81
C TYR A 356 4.47 -10.77 19.75
N ALA A 357 3.39 -10.73 20.54
CA ALA A 357 3.56 -10.37 21.94
C ALA A 357 4.57 -11.38 22.52
N ARG A 358 5.69 -10.90 23.03
CA ARG A 358 6.72 -11.71 23.72
C ARG A 358 6.04 -12.82 24.55
N HIS A 359 6.49 -14.05 24.35
CA HIS A 359 6.14 -15.28 25.10
C HIS A 359 5.13 -16.27 24.47
N GLY A 360 5.55 -17.55 24.41
CA GLY A 360 4.68 -18.73 24.37
C GLY A 360 5.20 -19.89 23.51
N PRO A 361 4.91 -21.17 23.86
CA PRO A 361 5.14 -21.88 25.13
C PRO A 361 6.20 -23.00 25.02
N TRP A 362 6.88 -23.15 23.87
CA TRP A 362 7.71 -24.33 23.58
C TRP A 362 9.18 -24.20 23.99
N ALA A 363 9.47 -23.35 24.99
CA ALA A 363 10.81 -23.08 25.48
C ALA A 363 11.30 -24.07 26.55
N SER A 364 10.55 -25.15 26.84
CA SER A 364 11.08 -26.24 27.67
C SER A 364 11.82 -27.26 26.79
N ARG A 365 13.03 -27.62 27.21
CA ARG A 365 13.89 -28.59 26.49
C ARG A 365 13.49 -30.05 26.76
N ASP A 366 12.62 -30.30 27.73
CA ASP A 366 12.41 -31.63 28.31
C ASP A 366 10.96 -32.16 28.27
N VAL A 367 10.10 -31.62 27.39
CA VAL A 367 8.71 -32.11 27.23
C VAL A 367 8.56 -32.79 25.87
N GLU A 368 7.91 -33.96 25.86
CA GLU A 368 7.46 -34.66 24.66
C GLU A 368 6.77 -33.70 23.69
N LYS A 369 6.98 -33.87 22.40
CA LYS A 369 6.41 -33.03 21.35
C LYS A 369 5.57 -33.87 20.41
N PRO A 370 4.48 -33.31 19.86
CA PRO A 370 3.67 -33.97 18.84
C PRO A 370 4.48 -34.56 17.66
N ILE A 371 5.66 -33.98 17.39
CA ILE A 371 6.52 -34.37 16.28
C ILE A 371 7.45 -35.56 16.58
N ASP A 372 7.50 -36.05 17.82
CA ASP A 372 8.46 -37.09 18.23
C ASP A 372 8.18 -38.45 17.56
N VAL A 373 6.95 -38.67 17.09
CA VAL A 373 6.55 -39.84 16.27
C VAL A 373 7.09 -39.80 14.85
N ALA A 374 7.56 -38.64 14.37
CA ALA A 374 7.91 -38.46 12.96
C ALA A 374 9.19 -39.17 12.54
N LEU A 375 10.21 -39.23 13.41
CA LEU A 375 11.46 -39.91 13.06
C LEU A 375 11.28 -41.43 12.87
N PRO A 376 10.57 -42.15 13.77
CA PRO A 376 10.20 -43.54 13.54
C PRO A 376 9.44 -43.76 12.23
N VAL A 377 8.45 -42.93 11.90
CA VAL A 377 7.69 -43.04 10.65
C VAL A 377 8.60 -42.85 9.43
N LEU A 378 9.39 -41.78 9.41
CA LEU A 378 10.32 -41.48 8.31
C LEU A 378 11.33 -42.61 8.08
N ASN A 379 11.82 -43.27 9.14
CA ASN A 379 12.73 -44.41 9.01
C ASN A 379 12.07 -45.64 8.37
N ARG A 380 10.75 -45.83 8.47
CA ARG A 380 10.05 -46.93 7.79
C ARG A 380 10.10 -46.78 6.27
N TYR A 381 10.15 -45.54 5.78
CA TYR A 381 10.18 -45.24 4.34
C TYR A 381 11.51 -45.58 3.66
N GLU A 382 12.52 -46.04 4.40
CA GLU A 382 13.74 -46.61 3.81
C GLU A 382 13.44 -47.79 2.87
N ARG A 383 12.35 -48.53 3.16
CA ARG A 383 11.93 -49.73 2.41
C ARG A 383 11.06 -49.40 1.20
N GLU A 384 10.67 -48.14 1.03
CA GLU A 384 9.85 -47.70 -0.11
C GLU A 384 10.70 -47.69 -1.39
N PRO A 385 10.11 -47.95 -2.57
CA PRO A 385 10.87 -47.92 -3.83
C PRO A 385 11.54 -46.57 -4.07
N GLN A 386 12.75 -46.59 -4.62
CA GLN A 386 13.44 -45.38 -5.05
C GLN A 386 12.60 -44.59 -6.06
N GLY A 387 12.62 -43.26 -5.94
CA GLY A 387 11.81 -42.37 -6.79
C GLY A 387 10.40 -42.11 -6.25
N THR A 388 9.94 -42.84 -5.22
CA THR A 388 8.69 -42.49 -4.53
C THR A 388 8.85 -41.24 -3.66
N TRP A 389 7.73 -40.56 -3.40
CA TRP A 389 7.71 -39.42 -2.49
C TRP A 389 8.09 -39.82 -1.07
N LYS A 390 7.58 -40.94 -0.55
CA LYS A 390 7.94 -41.47 0.78
C LYS A 390 9.44 -41.78 0.89
N TYR A 391 10.05 -42.42 -0.12
CA TYR A 391 11.50 -42.62 -0.15
C TYR A 391 12.25 -41.27 -0.15
N THR A 392 11.74 -40.27 -0.88
CA THR A 392 12.30 -38.91 -0.84
C THR A 392 12.25 -38.33 0.57
N LEU A 393 11.14 -38.46 1.30
CA LEU A 393 11.04 -38.01 2.70
C LEU A 393 12.07 -38.68 3.61
N PHE A 394 12.35 -39.97 3.41
CA PHE A 394 13.42 -40.67 4.12
C PHE A 394 14.79 -40.05 3.83
N THR A 395 15.12 -39.79 2.56
CA THR A 395 16.43 -39.19 2.20
C THR A 395 16.66 -37.80 2.81
N VAL A 396 15.59 -37.03 3.04
CA VAL A 396 15.65 -35.69 3.65
C VAL A 396 15.09 -35.63 5.08
N LYS A 397 15.01 -36.77 5.79
CA LYS A 397 14.33 -36.89 7.09
C LYS A 397 14.75 -35.85 8.12
N SER A 398 16.04 -35.53 8.23
CA SER A 398 16.53 -34.51 9.16
C SER A 398 15.95 -33.11 8.86
N SER A 399 15.77 -32.78 7.58
CA SER A 399 15.15 -31.53 7.14
C SER A 399 13.65 -31.53 7.34
N VAL A 400 12.97 -32.67 7.11
CA VAL A 400 11.53 -32.84 7.40
C VAL A 400 11.26 -32.65 8.89
N ILE A 401 12.07 -33.24 9.77
CA ILE A 401 11.95 -33.03 11.23
C ILE A 401 12.13 -31.56 11.60
N LYS A 402 13.13 -30.87 11.03
CA LYS A 402 13.32 -29.42 11.26
C LYS A 402 12.10 -28.62 10.80
N LEU A 403 11.52 -28.96 9.65
CA LEU A 403 10.32 -28.32 9.11
C LEU A 403 9.09 -28.55 10.00
N LEU A 404 8.90 -29.77 10.52
CA LEU A 404 7.82 -30.07 11.47
C LEU A 404 7.98 -29.32 12.81
N LYS A 405 9.22 -29.05 13.25
CA LYS A 405 9.48 -28.19 14.41
C LYS A 405 9.12 -26.71 14.16
N MET A 406 9.02 -26.29 12.90
CA MET A 406 8.55 -24.94 12.57
C MET A 406 7.04 -24.89 12.70
N LYS A 407 6.54 -23.95 13.50
CA LYS A 407 5.10 -23.65 13.57
C LYS A 407 4.55 -23.41 12.17
N ALA A 408 3.32 -23.87 11.92
CA ALA A 408 2.60 -23.58 10.68
C ALA A 408 2.45 -22.07 10.45
N ASN A 409 2.29 -21.32 11.55
CA ASN A 409 2.28 -19.87 11.56
C ASN A 409 3.70 -19.36 11.81
N ILE A 410 4.30 -18.72 10.81
CA ILE A 410 5.56 -18.01 11.02
C ILE A 410 5.22 -16.73 11.78
N ALA A 411 5.62 -16.70 13.05
CA ALA A 411 5.63 -15.47 13.79
C ALA A 411 6.84 -14.64 13.35
N CYS A 412 6.55 -13.61 12.59
CA CYS A 412 7.53 -12.63 12.17
C CYS A 412 7.92 -11.77 13.38
N SER A 413 9.22 -11.52 13.55
CA SER A 413 9.64 -10.52 14.53
C SER A 413 9.03 -9.16 14.15
N GLU A 414 8.96 -8.23 15.10
CA GLU A 414 8.48 -6.87 14.85
C GLU A 414 9.28 -6.13 13.75
N TYR A 415 10.48 -6.64 13.44
CA TYR A 415 11.40 -6.15 12.42
C TYR A 415 11.30 -6.87 11.06
N VAL A 416 10.36 -7.80 10.91
CA VAL A 416 10.02 -8.40 9.60
C VAL A 416 8.72 -7.76 9.11
N ARG A 417 8.70 -7.29 7.86
CA ARG A 417 7.57 -6.61 7.23
C ARG A 417 7.19 -7.27 5.93
N VAL A 418 5.90 -7.40 5.68
CA VAL A 418 5.40 -7.81 4.36
C VAL A 418 4.95 -6.59 3.61
N LEU A 419 5.38 -6.53 2.36
CA LEU A 419 4.85 -5.58 1.40
C LEU A 419 3.44 -6.03 1.00
N ASN A 420 2.47 -5.15 1.22
CA ASN A 420 1.08 -5.38 0.82
C ASN A 420 0.91 -5.44 -0.69
N PHE A 421 1.77 -4.73 -1.43
CA PHE A 421 1.75 -4.70 -2.88
C PHE A 421 3.11 -5.07 -3.47
N ASP A 422 3.06 -5.76 -4.60
CA ASP A 422 4.16 -6.11 -5.49
C ASP A 422 3.74 -5.84 -6.96
N ARG A 423 4.66 -6.06 -7.90
CA ARG A 423 4.45 -5.73 -9.32
C ARG A 423 3.30 -6.51 -9.98
N ASP A 424 2.92 -7.65 -9.40
CA ASP A 424 1.86 -8.51 -9.90
C ASP A 424 0.49 -8.13 -9.31
N SER A 425 0.47 -7.21 -8.35
CA SER A 425 -0.76 -6.68 -7.75
C SER A 425 -1.61 -5.94 -8.80
N LYS A 426 -2.91 -6.23 -8.86
CA LYS A 426 -3.83 -5.60 -9.84
C LYS A 426 -3.83 -4.06 -9.79
N LEU A 427 -3.73 -3.49 -8.57
CA LEU A 427 -3.67 -2.03 -8.40
C LEU A 427 -2.44 -1.41 -9.08
N TRP A 428 -1.36 -2.16 -9.28
CA TRP A 428 -0.11 -1.64 -9.85
C TRP A 428 -0.30 -1.07 -11.27
N ASN A 429 -1.22 -1.65 -12.05
CA ASN A 429 -1.38 -1.38 -13.48
C ASN A 429 -2.64 -0.56 -13.82
N VAL A 430 -3.26 0.10 -12.85
CA VAL A 430 -4.49 0.92 -13.06
C VAL A 430 -4.24 2.38 -12.77
N THR A 431 -5.10 3.26 -13.28
CA THR A 431 -5.14 4.67 -12.86
C THR A 431 -6.11 4.82 -11.69
N VAL A 432 -5.68 5.51 -10.63
CA VAL A 432 -6.53 5.80 -9.47
C VAL A 432 -6.94 7.27 -9.48
N LYS A 433 -8.25 7.52 -9.43
CA LYS A 433 -8.80 8.86 -9.19
C LYS A 433 -8.97 9.08 -7.70
N LEU A 434 -8.08 9.87 -7.12
CA LEU A 434 -8.04 10.20 -5.71
C LEU A 434 -8.79 11.51 -5.46
N TRP A 435 -9.86 11.43 -4.68
CA TRP A 435 -10.73 12.55 -4.33
C TRP A 435 -10.37 13.14 -2.97
#